data_AF-A0A0D6N753-F1
#
_entry.id   AF-A0A0D6N753-F1
#
_cell.length_a   1.000
_cell.length_b   1.000
_cell.length_c   1.000
_cell.angle_alpha   90.00
_cell.angle_beta   90.00
_cell.angle_gamma   90.00
#
_symmetry.space_group_name_H-M   'P 1'
#
loop_
_entity.id
_entity.type
_entity.pdbx_description
1 polymer ?
#
loop_
_entity_poly.entity_id
_entity_poly.type
_entity_poly.pdbx_seq_one_letter_code
_entity_poly.pdbx_strand_id
1 'polypeptide(L)'
;MLPANTKSVNIVSRASRPYDVIGPFVDDRRYLGVAVGEVRLLCAKQQFNITSHLATEKPTGWHTDKTWDGVAWTGGNAELPLGDHLSNGEMGILSVTICAAGPYLKNNQAKQNLVKSA
;
A
#
# COMPACT_ATOMS: atom_id res chain seq x y z
N MET A 1 -11.76 10.91 3.97
CA MET A 1 -13.08 10.28 4.17
C MET A 1 -13.37 9.38 2.98
N LEU A 2 -13.92 8.21 3.25
CA LEU A 2 -14.39 7.27 2.25
C LEU A 2 -15.90 7.44 2.07
N PRO A 3 -16.40 7.47 0.82
CA PRO A 3 -17.82 7.58 0.55
C PRO A 3 -18.55 6.28 0.92
N ALA A 4 -19.86 6.39 1.10
CA ALA A 4 -20.71 5.23 1.32
C ALA A 4 -20.59 4.20 0.19
N ASN A 5 -20.79 2.94 0.54
CA ASN A 5 -20.71 1.77 -0.34
C ASN A 5 -19.31 1.50 -0.92
N THR A 6 -18.25 2.10 -0.37
CA THR A 6 -16.86 1.75 -0.75
C THR A 6 -16.54 0.32 -0.30
N LYS A 7 -16.27 -0.58 -1.24
CA LYS A 7 -15.98 -2.00 -0.98
C LYS A 7 -14.49 -2.31 -0.79
N SER A 8 -13.64 -1.61 -1.51
CA SER A 8 -12.19 -1.72 -1.40
C SER A 8 -11.54 -0.38 -1.71
N VAL A 9 -10.30 -0.23 -1.27
CA VAL A 9 -9.44 0.90 -1.60
C VAL A 9 -8.06 0.38 -2.00
N ASN A 10 -7.29 1.17 -2.73
CA ASN A 10 -5.91 0.84 -3.06
C ASN A 10 -4.95 1.73 -2.28
N ILE A 11 -3.98 1.12 -1.60
CA ILE A 11 -2.85 1.82 -1.00
C ILE A 11 -1.79 1.97 -2.08
N VAL A 12 -1.66 3.19 -2.59
CA VAL A 12 -0.73 3.53 -3.67
C VAL A 12 0.43 4.35 -3.11
N SER A 13 1.65 3.93 -3.42
CA SER A 13 2.87 4.60 -3.01
C SER A 13 3.95 4.46 -4.08
N ARG A 14 5.04 5.23 -3.96
CA ARG A 14 6.26 4.88 -4.69
C ARG A 14 6.76 3.55 -4.14
N ALA A 15 7.36 2.75 -5.02
CA ALA A 15 8.06 1.55 -4.64
C ALA A 15 9.42 1.50 -5.33
N SER A 16 10.38 0.85 -4.70
CA SER A 16 11.73 0.66 -5.22
C SER A 16 12.33 -0.59 -4.61
N ARG A 17 13.34 -1.16 -5.27
CA ARG A 17 14.15 -2.21 -4.64
C ARG A 17 15.16 -1.53 -3.71
N PRO A 18 15.30 -1.94 -2.44
CA PRO A 18 16.34 -1.41 -1.57
C PRO A 18 17.74 -1.50 -2.19
N TYR A 19 18.04 -2.58 -2.92
CA TYR A 19 19.27 -2.70 -3.72
C TYR A 19 19.50 -1.53 -4.69
N ASP A 20 18.46 -1.09 -5.41
CA ASP A 20 18.55 -0.02 -6.42
C ASP A 20 18.77 1.37 -5.78
N VAL A 21 18.43 1.54 -4.50
CA VAL A 21 18.43 2.86 -3.83
C VAL A 21 19.55 3.02 -2.81
N ILE A 22 19.90 1.95 -2.10
CA ILE A 22 20.93 1.98 -1.05
C ILE A 22 22.30 1.59 -1.62
N GLY A 23 22.35 0.59 -2.52
CA GLY A 23 23.58 0.15 -3.20
C GLY A 23 23.87 -1.36 -3.10
N PRO A 24 25.00 -1.80 -3.67
CA PRO A 24 25.24 -3.20 -4.02
C PRO A 24 25.39 -4.18 -2.85
N PHE A 25 25.47 -3.66 -1.62
CA PHE A 25 25.59 -4.46 -0.40
C PHE A 25 24.24 -4.88 0.20
N VAL A 26 23.12 -4.40 -0.36
CA VAL A 26 21.77 -4.75 0.09
C VAL A 26 21.15 -5.79 -0.83
N ASP A 27 21.09 -7.06 -0.43
CA ASP A 27 20.50 -8.12 -1.29
C ASP A 27 18.96 -8.14 -1.29
N ASP A 28 18.31 -7.16 -0.67
CA ASP A 28 16.85 -7.06 -0.75
C ASP A 28 16.42 -6.56 -2.13
N ARG A 29 16.00 -7.51 -2.96
CA ARG A 29 15.54 -7.31 -4.34
C ARG A 29 14.03 -7.18 -4.46
N ARG A 30 13.30 -7.17 -3.33
CA ARG A 30 11.84 -6.99 -3.34
C ARG A 30 11.49 -5.57 -3.77
N TYR A 31 10.44 -5.42 -4.57
CA TYR A 31 9.92 -4.10 -4.92
C TYR A 31 9.01 -3.62 -3.78
N LEU A 32 9.55 -2.79 -2.89
CA LEU A 32 8.89 -2.40 -1.65
C LEU A 32 8.30 -1.00 -1.75
N GLY A 33 6.99 -0.90 -1.53
CA GLY A 33 6.27 0.35 -1.37
C GLY A 33 6.36 0.83 0.08
N VAL A 34 5.26 0.68 0.81
CA VAL A 34 5.17 0.96 2.24
C VAL A 34 4.88 -0.31 3.03
N ALA A 35 5.40 -0.38 4.25
CA ALA A 35 5.06 -1.39 5.25
C ALA A 35 3.84 -0.89 6.03
N VAL A 36 2.73 -1.60 5.91
CA VAL A 36 1.48 -1.26 6.56
C VAL A 36 1.30 -2.16 7.77
N GLY A 37 1.14 -1.53 8.93
CA GLY A 37 0.74 -2.20 10.17
C GLY A 37 -0.76 -2.08 10.38
N GLU A 38 -1.17 -1.60 11.56
CA GLU A 38 -2.58 -1.52 11.90
C GLU A 38 -3.40 -0.65 10.93
N VAL A 39 -4.54 -1.20 10.49
CA VAL A 39 -5.54 -0.52 9.68
C VAL A 39 -6.89 -0.54 10.37
N ARG A 40 -7.47 0.65 10.55
CA ARG A 40 -8.76 0.85 11.21
C ARG A 40 -9.71 1.64 10.32
N LEU A 41 -10.93 1.15 10.19
CA LEU A 41 -12.03 1.89 9.59
C LEU A 41 -12.93 2.43 10.71
N LEU A 42 -13.06 3.75 10.77
CA LEU A 42 -13.92 4.45 11.72
C LEU A 42 -15.19 4.92 10.99
N CYS A 43 -16.33 4.37 11.39
CA CYS A 43 -17.67 4.79 10.97
C CYS A 43 -18.35 5.53 12.15
N ALA A 44 -19.48 6.19 11.90
CA ALA A 44 -20.12 7.10 12.86
C ALA A 44 -20.17 6.61 14.32
N LYS A 45 -20.55 5.35 14.56
CA LYS A 45 -20.62 4.75 15.91
C LYS A 45 -19.77 3.49 16.09
N GLN A 46 -19.01 3.10 15.08
CA GLN A 46 -18.35 1.79 15.02
C GLN A 46 -16.91 1.92 14.52
N GLN A 47 -16.05 1.05 15.04
CA GLN A 47 -14.67 0.92 14.57
C GLN A 47 -14.44 -0.53 14.16
N PHE A 48 -13.83 -0.72 13.00
CA PHE A 48 -13.49 -2.03 12.45
C PHE A 48 -11.99 -2.13 12.23
N ASN A 49 -11.39 -3.25 12.64
CA ASN A 49 -10.01 -3.55 12.33
C ASN A 49 -9.96 -4.32 11.00
N ILE A 50 -9.22 -3.79 10.03
CA ILE A 50 -9.10 -4.40 8.70
C ILE A 50 -7.79 -5.19 8.65
N THR A 51 -7.87 -6.52 8.71
CA THR A 51 -6.71 -7.42 8.82
C THR A 51 -6.46 -8.25 7.57
N SER A 52 -7.16 -7.97 6.46
CA SER A 52 -7.01 -8.69 5.18
C SER A 52 -5.58 -8.71 4.65
N HIS A 53 -4.80 -7.64 4.89
CA HIS A 53 -3.39 -7.56 4.53
C HIS A 53 -2.46 -8.49 5.35
N LEU A 54 -2.94 -9.03 6.48
CA LEU A 54 -2.21 -9.96 7.37
C LEU A 54 -2.64 -11.42 7.20
N ALA A 55 -3.67 -11.68 6.39
CA ALA A 55 -4.16 -13.03 6.11
C ALA A 55 -3.10 -13.88 5.39
N THR A 56 -3.27 -15.21 5.44
CA THR A 56 -2.41 -16.15 4.71
C THR A 56 -2.54 -15.96 3.20
N GLU A 57 -3.77 -15.84 2.71
CA GLU A 57 -4.07 -15.43 1.34
C GLU A 57 -4.33 -13.93 1.32
N LYS A 58 -3.35 -13.17 0.82
CA LYS A 58 -3.43 -11.72 0.79
C LYS A 58 -4.07 -11.23 -0.52
N PRO A 59 -4.75 -10.07 -0.48
CA PRO A 59 -5.22 -9.42 -1.70
C PRO A 59 -4.07 -9.05 -2.66
N THR A 60 -4.44 -8.65 -3.88
CA THR A 60 -3.47 -8.26 -4.90
C THR A 60 -2.58 -7.10 -4.44
N GLY A 61 -1.28 -7.21 -4.70
CA GLY A 61 -0.31 -6.14 -4.48
C GLY A 61 0.34 -6.12 -3.09
N TRP A 62 0.00 -7.08 -2.22
CA TRP A 62 0.70 -7.33 -0.96
C TRP A 62 1.77 -8.40 -1.13
N HIS A 63 2.91 -8.22 -0.46
CA HIS A 63 3.94 -9.26 -0.36
C HIS A 63 3.50 -10.36 0.61
N THR A 64 3.75 -11.62 0.25
CA THR A 64 3.32 -12.81 1.02
C THR A 64 4.22 -13.12 2.20
N ASP A 65 5.42 -12.56 2.23
CA ASP A 65 6.38 -12.78 3.30
C ASP A 65 5.92 -12.12 4.61
N LYS A 66 6.15 -12.84 5.70
CA LYS A 66 6.00 -12.33 7.07
C LYS A 66 7.37 -11.97 7.59
N THR A 67 7.90 -10.83 7.15
CA THR A 67 9.16 -10.31 7.72
C THR A 67 8.95 -9.76 9.13
N TRP A 68 7.78 -9.15 9.39
CA TRP A 68 7.43 -8.57 10.69
C TRP A 68 6.00 -8.98 11.05
N ASP A 69 5.84 -9.50 12.27
CA ASP A 69 4.52 -9.78 12.82
C ASP A 69 3.61 -8.55 12.85
N GLY A 70 2.36 -8.72 12.42
CA GLY A 70 1.39 -7.63 12.31
C GLY A 70 1.66 -6.59 11.22
N VAL A 71 2.62 -6.81 10.31
CA VAL A 71 2.96 -5.87 9.23
C VAL A 71 3.04 -6.58 7.88
N ALA A 72 2.53 -5.92 6.83
CA ALA A 72 2.67 -6.40 5.45
C ALA A 72 3.22 -5.29 4.54
N TRP A 73 4.16 -5.66 3.68
CA TRP A 73 4.68 -4.76 2.65
C TRP A 73 3.77 -4.74 1.43
N THR A 74 3.57 -3.54 0.88
CA THR A 74 2.93 -3.33 -0.43
C THR A 74 3.98 -3.35 -1.56
N GLY A 75 3.56 -3.70 -2.77
CA GLY A 75 4.36 -3.59 -4.00
C GLY A 75 4.29 -2.21 -4.68
N GLY A 76 3.79 -1.18 -3.99
CA GLY A 76 3.54 0.16 -4.54
C GLY A 76 2.08 0.41 -4.95
N ASN A 77 1.29 -0.65 -5.13
CA ASN A 77 -0.17 -0.57 -5.27
C ASN A 77 -0.78 -1.84 -4.70
N ALA A 78 -1.49 -1.74 -3.58
CA ALA A 78 -2.07 -2.90 -2.91
C ALA A 78 -3.56 -2.69 -2.61
N GLU A 79 -4.37 -3.67 -2.95
CA GLU A 79 -5.81 -3.65 -2.69
C GLU A 79 -6.09 -3.96 -1.23
N LEU A 80 -6.93 -3.15 -0.59
CA LEU A 80 -7.40 -3.34 0.77
C LEU A 80 -8.94 -3.45 0.74
N PRO A 81 -9.49 -4.67 0.79
CA PRO A 81 -10.91 -4.89 0.95
C PRO A 81 -11.40 -4.36 2.29
N LEU A 82 -12.49 -3.60 2.28
CA LEU A 82 -13.17 -3.04 3.45
C LEU A 82 -14.44 -3.81 3.80
N GLY A 83 -14.80 -4.84 3.04
CA GLY A 83 -16.04 -5.59 3.22
C GLY A 83 -17.28 -4.71 3.09
N ASP A 84 -18.30 -5.00 3.88
CA ASP A 84 -19.60 -4.30 3.87
C ASP A 84 -19.73 -3.26 4.99
N HIS A 85 -18.62 -2.85 5.61
CA HIS A 85 -18.61 -1.92 6.75
C HIS A 85 -19.06 -0.48 6.40
N LEU A 86 -19.12 -0.14 5.11
CA LEU A 86 -19.64 1.15 4.61
C LEU A 86 -20.96 0.99 3.85
N SER A 87 -21.66 -0.13 4.05
CA SER A 87 -23.01 -0.32 3.50
C SER A 87 -24.03 0.62 4.15
N ASN A 88 -25.24 0.69 3.60
CA ASN A 88 -26.37 1.45 4.17
C ASN A 88 -26.16 2.96 4.28
N GLY A 89 -25.32 3.55 3.42
CA GLY A 89 -25.12 5.00 3.39
C GLY A 89 -24.09 5.52 4.41
N GLU A 90 -23.38 4.63 5.12
CA GLU A 90 -22.36 5.05 6.09
C GLU A 90 -21.08 5.54 5.41
N MET A 91 -20.59 6.71 5.82
CA MET A 91 -19.26 7.20 5.47
C MET A 91 -18.26 6.84 6.56
N GLY A 92 -16.99 6.69 6.18
CA GLY A 92 -15.94 6.32 7.11
C GLY A 92 -14.64 7.09 6.94
N ILE A 93 -13.81 7.03 7.97
CA ILE A 93 -12.41 7.46 7.95
C ILE A 93 -11.55 6.22 8.06
N LEU A 94 -10.70 6.00 7.06
CA LEU A 94 -9.70 4.94 7.11
C LEU A 94 -8.41 5.50 7.70
N SER A 95 -7.95 4.88 8.78
CA SER A 95 -6.66 5.13 9.41
C SER A 95 -5.71 3.97 9.08
N VAL A 96 -4.50 4.30 8.62
CA VAL A 96 -3.49 3.34 8.17
C VAL A 96 -2.17 3.69 8.85
N THR A 97 -1.59 2.75 9.59
CA THR A 97 -0.27 2.91 10.21
C THR A 97 0.82 2.51 9.23
N ILE A 98 1.71 3.45 8.90
CA ILE A 98 2.90 3.20 8.07
C ILE A 98 4.09 2.94 8.99
N CYS A 99 4.57 1.69 9.03
CA CYS A 99 5.66 1.28 9.91
C CYS A 99 7.05 1.53 9.29
N ALA A 100 7.15 1.44 7.97
CA ALA A 100 8.37 1.69 7.22
C ALA A 100 8.05 2.08 5.77
N ALA A 101 8.96 2.83 5.16
CA ALA A 101 8.82 3.31 3.79
C ALA A 101 10.20 3.67 3.23
N GLY A 102 10.38 3.52 1.92
CA GLY A 102 11.54 4.03 1.19
C GLY A 102 12.91 3.53 1.71
N PRO A 103 14.00 4.17 1.26
CA PRO A 103 14.04 5.28 0.29
C PRO A 103 13.53 4.86 -1.11
N TYR A 104 13.04 5.82 -1.90
CA TYR A 104 12.53 5.56 -3.26
C TYR A 104 13.36 6.30 -4.30
N LEU A 105 13.50 5.71 -5.48
CA LEU A 105 14.06 6.42 -6.62
C LEU A 105 13.18 7.64 -6.94
N LYS A 106 13.82 8.81 -7.06
CA LYS A 106 13.15 9.99 -7.61
C LYS A 106 12.84 9.69 -9.07
N ASN A 107 11.58 9.84 -9.45
CA ASN A 107 11.19 9.72 -10.84
C ASN A 107 11.77 10.93 -11.59
N ASN A 108 12.96 10.78 -12.18
CA ASN A 108 13.45 11.72 -13.18
C ASN A 108 12.63 11.48 -14.44
N GLN A 109 11.43 12.02 -14.49
CA GLN A 109 10.79 12.28 -15.77
C GLN A 109 11.63 13.34 -16.48
N ALA A 110 12.74 12.91 -17.07
CA ALA A 110 13.31 13.59 -18.20
C ALA A 110 12.16 13.70 -19.21
N LYS A 111 11.79 14.93 -19.55
CA LYS A 111 11.14 15.23 -20.82
C LYS A 111 11.96 14.54 -21.91
N GLN A 112 11.57 13.34 -22.33
CA GLN A 112 11.92 12.85 -23.64
C GLN A 112 11.04 13.63 -24.62
N ASN A 113 11.36 14.91 -24.76
CA ASN A 113 10.89 15.72 -25.87
C ASN A 113 11.48 15.07 -27.13
N LEU A 114 10.60 14.50 -27.95
CA LEU A 114 10.62 14.54 -29.40
C LEU A 114 12.01 14.76 -30.02
N VAL A 115 12.71 13.67 -30.30
CA VAL A 115 13.59 13.65 -31.46
C VAL A 115 12.88 12.84 -32.54
N LYS A 116 11.95 13.48 -33.25
CA LYS A 116 11.69 13.10 -34.64
C LYS A 116 12.88 13.63 -35.45
N SER A 117 13.77 12.73 -35.81
CA SER A 117 14.80 12.91 -36.84
C SER A 117 14.74 11.66 -37.70
N ALA A 118 14.72 11.69 -39.03
CA ALA A 118 14.48 12.71 -40.04
C ALA A 118 13.98 11.92 -41.27
#